data_AF-A0A7Z1RZQ1-F1
#
_entry.id   AF-A0A7Z1RZQ1-F1
#
_cell.length_a   1.000
_cell.length_b   1.000
_cell.length_c   1.000
_cell.angle_alpha   90.00
_cell.angle_beta   90.00
_cell.angle_gamma   90.00
#
_symmetry.space_group_name_H-M   'P 1'
#
loop_
_entity.id
_entity.type
_entity.pdbx_description
1 polymer ?
#
loop_
_entity_poly.entity_id
_entity_poly.type
_entity_poly.pdbx_seq_one_letter_code
_entity_poly.pdbx_strand_id
1 'polypeptide(L)' 'MNEQKNRAFCEQMAAATVELGTQEALSCMARYMIAIAHDQGISLQFECDLGSLEIQPNEILIKH' A
#
# COMPACT_ATOMS: atom_id res chain seq x y z
N MET A 1 10.52 4.77 -16.26
CA MET A 1 9.19 4.55 -15.65
C MET A 1 8.13 4.96 -16.65
N ASN A 2 7.10 4.15 -16.92
CA ASN A 2 6.11 4.47 -17.96
C ASN A 2 5.01 5.36 -17.35
N GLU A 3 5.13 6.67 -17.56
CA GLU A 3 4.25 7.71 -16.99
C GLU A 3 2.76 7.45 -17.24
N GLN A 4 2.41 6.92 -18.42
CA GLN A 4 1.03 6.64 -18.78
C GLN A 4 0.43 5.50 -17.94
N LYS A 5 1.22 4.49 -17.59
CA LYS A 5 0.77 3.38 -16.74
C LYS A 5 0.60 3.83 -15.28
N ASN A 6 1.50 4.69 -14.80
CA ASN A 6 1.38 5.24 -13.45
C ASN A 6 0.12 6.07 -13.29
N ARG A 7 -0.19 6.92 -14.28
CA ARG A 7 -1.41 7.73 -14.28
C ARG A 7 -2.67 6.87 -14.24
N ALA A 8 -2.76 5.85 -15.10
CA ALA A 8 -3.91 4.95 -15.14
C ALA A 8 -4.12 4.24 -13.79
N PHE A 9 -3.03 3.85 -13.12
CA PHE A 9 -3.10 3.26 -11.79
C PHE A 9 -3.59 4.26 -10.73
N CYS A 10 -3.11 5.51 -10.76
CA CYS A 10 -3.60 6.56 -9.87
C CYS A 10 -5.11 6.82 -10.05
N GLU A 11 -5.59 6.82 -11.29
CA GLU A 11 -7.02 6.97 -11.60
C GLU A 11 -7.85 5.80 -11.02
N GLN A 12 -7.33 4.57 -11.06
CA GLN A 12 -7.97 3.41 -10.43
C GLN A 12 -8.04 3.53 -8.90
N MET A 13 -6.96 4.01 -8.26
CA MET A 13 -6.97 4.24 -6.81
C MET A 13 -7.99 5.32 -6.43
N ALA A 14 -8.07 6.40 -7.20
CA ALA A 14 -9.05 7.46 -6.99
C ALA A 14 -10.48 6.92 -7.14
N ALA A 15 -10.76 6.11 -8.17
CA ALA A 15 -12.06 5.47 -8.33
C ALA A 15 -12.43 4.59 -7.13
N ALA A 16 -11.49 3.78 -6.63
CA ALA A 16 -11.71 2.94 -5.46
C ALA A 16 -12.09 3.75 -4.21
N THR A 17 -11.48 4.93 -4.00
CA THR A 17 -11.84 5.81 -2.87
C THR A 17 -13.26 6.38 -2.97
N VAL A 18 -13.77 6.57 -4.20
CA VAL A 18 -15.16 7.01 -4.43
C VAL A 18 -16.14 5.87 -4.22
N GLU A 19 -15.82 4.67 -4.70
CA GLU A 19 -16.72 3.51 -4.67
C GLU A 19 -16.86 2.88 -3.27
N LEU A 20 -15.74 2.68 -2.57
CA LEU A 20 -15.70 2.01 -1.27
C LEU A 20 -15.76 2.99 -0.09
N GLY A 21 -15.52 4.27 -0.35
CA GLY A 21 -15.21 5.27 0.66
C GLY A 21 -13.73 5.27 1.04
N THR A 22 -13.22 6.46 1.38
CA THR A 22 -11.78 6.71 1.59
C THR A 22 -11.15 5.75 2.61
N GLN A 23 -11.79 5.56 3.77
CA GLN A 23 -11.20 4.74 4.84
C GLN A 23 -11.07 3.25 4.44
N GLU A 24 -12.09 2.69 3.80
CA GLU A 24 -12.07 1.28 3.39
C GLU A 24 -11.07 1.04 2.26
N ALA A 25 -11.05 1.93 1.26
CA ALA A 25 -10.09 1.86 0.16
C ALA A 25 -8.63 1.93 0.67
N LEU A 26 -8.33 2.88 1.56
CA LEU A 26 -6.99 3.00 2.14
C LEU A 26 -6.63 1.81 3.04
N SER A 27 -7.58 1.26 3.79
CA SER A 27 -7.41 0.03 4.57
C SER A 27 -7.00 -1.14 3.67
N CYS A 28 -7.68 -1.33 2.53
CA CYS A 28 -7.33 -2.37 1.56
C CYS A 28 -5.93 -2.18 0.97
N MET A 29 -5.57 -0.95 0.57
CA MET A 29 -4.25 -0.63 0.06
C MET A 29 -3.16 -0.89 1.10
N ALA A 30 -3.38 -0.49 2.36
CA ALA A 30 -2.46 -0.74 3.47
C ALA A 30 -2.23 -2.23 3.71
N ARG A 31 -3.31 -3.04 3.71
CA ARG A 31 -3.19 -4.51 3.85
C ARG A 31 -2.36 -5.12 2.74
N TYR A 32 -2.55 -4.67 1.49
CA TYR A 32 -1.77 -5.16 0.37
C TYR A 32 -0.28 -4.81 0.51
N MET A 33 0.04 -3.58 0.90
CA MET A 33 1.43 -3.16 1.17
C MET A 33 2.07 -3.96 2.31
N ILE A 34 1.34 -4.21 3.39
CA ILE A 34 1.79 -5.04 4.52
C ILE A 34 2.02 -6.49 4.06
N ALA A 35 1.14 -7.05 3.23
CA ALA A 35 1.32 -8.40 2.70
C ALA A 35 2.60 -8.55 1.86
N ILE A 36 2.92 -7.53 1.05
CA ILE A 36 4.19 -7.47 0.31
C ILE A 36 5.38 -7.42 1.27
N ALA A 37 5.32 -6.58 2.31
CA ALA A 37 6.39 -6.47 3.31
C ALA A 37 6.62 -7.80 4.05
N HIS A 38 5.54 -8.52 4.39
CA HIS A 38 5.63 -9.87 4.95
C HIS A 38 6.27 -10.87 4.00
N ASP A 39 5.85 -10.89 2.74
CA ASP A 39 6.38 -11.81 1.71
C ASP A 39 7.88 -11.60 1.48
N GLN A 40 8.33 -10.34 1.51
CA GLN A 40 9.74 -9.99 1.35
C GLN A 40 10.56 -10.11 2.64
N GLY A 41 9.90 -10.28 3.80
CA GLY A 41 10.56 -10.35 5.11
C GLY A 41 11.29 -9.05 5.51
N ILE A 42 10.87 -7.90 4.99
CA ILE A 42 11.50 -6.59 5.25
C ILE A 42 10.46 -5.50 5.52
N SER A 43 10.85 -4.48 6.29
CA SER A 43 10.10 -3.22 6.35
C SER A 43 10.30 -2.43 5.05
N LEU A 44 9.28 -1.69 4.64
CA LEU A 44 9.32 -0.82 3.45
C LEU A 44 9.20 0.65 3.87
N GLN A 45 9.96 1.52 3.22
CA GLN A 45 9.89 2.96 3.43
C GLN A 45 9.78 3.68 2.08
N PHE A 46 8.84 4.62 2.00
CA PHE A 46 8.61 5.46 0.83
C PHE A 46 8.62 6.92 1.26
N GLU A 47 9.26 7.78 0.45
CA GLU A 47 9.33 9.22 0.68
C GLU A 47 9.00 9.95 -0.64
N CYS A 48 8.20 11.01 -0.54
CA CYS A 48 7.92 11.93 -1.63
C CYS A 48 7.80 13.38 -1.10
N ASP A 49 7.56 14.31 -2.02
CA ASP A 49 7.35 15.73 -1.73
C ASP A 49 6.15 16.02 -0.81
N LEU A 50 5.19 15.10 -0.72
CA LEU A 50 4.02 15.20 0.16
C LEU A 50 4.21 14.57 1.54
N GLY A 51 5.29 13.80 1.77
CA GLY A 51 5.57 13.16 3.05
C GLY A 51 6.21 11.77 2.93
N SER A 52 6.16 11.01 4.02
CA SER A 52 6.74 9.68 4.11
C SER A 52 5.75 8.63 4.62
N LEU A 53 5.90 7.39 4.15
CA LEU A 53 5.16 6.22 4.59
C LEU A 53 6.14 5.12 5.00
N GLU A 54 5.93 4.56 6.18
CA GLU A 54 6.65 3.38 6.67
C GLU A 54 5.67 2.22 6.86
N ILE A 55 6.05 1.03 6.36
CA ILE A 55 5.30 -0.21 6.50
C ILE A 55 6.15 -1.19 7.29
N GLN A 56 5.68 -1.52 8.49
CA GLN A 56 6.30 -2.48 9.39
C GLN A 56 5.40 -3.71 9.50
N PRO A 57 5.77 -4.84 8.86
CA PRO A 57 5.03 -6.09 9.05
C PRO A 57 5.22 -6.58 10.48
N ASN A 58 4.16 -7.07 11.12
CA ASN A 58 4.28 -7.67 12.45
C ASN A 58 5.06 -8.99 12.36
N GLU A 59 5.74 -9.40 13.43
CA GLU A 59 6.24 -10.76 13.49
C GLU A 59 5.07 -11.76 13.53
N ILE A 60 4.98 -12.64 12.52
CA ILE A 60 4.05 -13.77 12.56
C ILE A 60 4.72 -14.85 13.41
N LEU A 61 4.44 -14.85 14.72
CA LEU A 61 4.80 -15.97 15.58
C LEU A 61 3.96 -17.19 15.19
N ILE A 62 4.47 -18.03 14.29
CA ILE A 62 3.90 -19.35 14.05
C ILE A 62 4.24 -20.21 15.27
N LYS A 63 3.27 -20.37 16.18
CA LYS A 63 3.35 -21.37 17.24
C LYS A 63 3.24 -22.74 16.58
N HIS A 64 4.36 -23.47 16.52
CA HIS A 64 4.40 -24.90 16.16
C HIS A 64 3.74 -25.76 17.24
#